data_AF-A0A6S6UAF1-F1
#
_entry.id   AF-A0A6S6UAF1-F1
#
_cell.length_a   1.000
_cell.length_b   1.000
_cell.length_c   1.000
_cell.angle_alpha   90.00
_cell.angle_beta   90.00
_cell.angle_gamma   90.00
#
_symmetry.space_group_name_H-M   'P 1'
#
loop_
_entity.id
_entity.type
_entity.pdbx_description
1 polymer ?
#
loop_
_entity_poly.entity_id
_entity_poly.type
_entity_poly.pdbx_seq_one_letter_code
_entity_poly.pdbx_strand_id
1 'polypeptide(L)'
;MNKLTTLTELFKPDFKKLPAKTLIELESTEEFRQLREQIHQELPKGNWEIIRSELLRQVATLFDIKTQPILLESWKTHQDVEREINKQRTNNDSEMHIISLDDHDIRSSHTPNLELQIGDKLTGHLRVFIGVVFNLKNISLKIQHGDIQEVLSGNMQGHGFMQYQNATLIEKDFLACDISGIIEPVDNTPSVNHTENSTSAPGLSQEPATVGETQVTVAPIKTHSPPPPKPEDIVRSNMMQFAFGILLALFAVFLFWQLK
;
A
#
# COMPACT_ATOMS: atom_id res chain seq x y z
N MET A 1 -1.03 7.25 -24.11
CA MET A 1 -0.44 6.09 -23.42
C MET A 1 -0.85 6.17 -21.97
N ASN A 2 -1.72 5.28 -21.51
CA ASN A 2 -2.08 5.21 -20.09
C ASN A 2 -0.93 4.49 -19.39
N LYS A 3 -0.03 5.28 -18.82
CA LYS A 3 1.08 4.80 -17.99
C LYS A 3 0.47 4.02 -16.83
N LEU A 4 0.98 2.83 -16.55
CA LEU A 4 0.69 2.13 -15.30
C LEU A 4 0.97 3.12 -14.14
N THR A 5 -0.04 3.33 -13.30
CA THR A 5 -0.14 4.46 -12.37
C THR A 5 0.47 4.12 -10.99
N THR A 6 0.37 5.03 -10.03
CA THR A 6 0.63 4.71 -8.60
C THR A 6 -0.66 4.32 -7.86
N LEU A 7 -0.55 3.71 -6.68
CA LEU A 7 -1.73 3.43 -5.84
C LEU A 7 -2.43 4.74 -5.43
N THR A 8 -1.68 5.82 -5.20
CA THR A 8 -2.24 7.16 -4.94
C THR A 8 -3.17 7.62 -6.06
N GLU A 9 -2.80 7.40 -7.32
CA GLU A 9 -3.63 7.79 -8.46
C GLU A 9 -4.88 6.91 -8.62
N LEU A 10 -4.77 5.60 -8.35
CA LEU A 10 -5.89 4.66 -8.43
C LEU A 10 -6.91 4.91 -7.33
N PHE A 11 -6.46 4.93 -6.07
CA PHE A 11 -7.33 5.01 -4.92
C PHE A 11 -7.66 6.45 -4.51
N LYS A 12 -6.85 7.45 -4.90
CA LYS A 12 -7.06 8.87 -4.56
C LYS A 12 -7.38 9.06 -3.07
N PRO A 13 -6.50 8.65 -2.15
CA PRO A 13 -6.75 8.79 -0.72
C PRO A 13 -6.79 10.27 -0.32
N ASP A 14 -7.71 10.64 0.59
CA ASP A 14 -7.80 12.01 1.13
C ASP A 14 -7.39 12.04 2.61
N PHE A 15 -6.07 12.09 2.84
CA PHE A 15 -5.50 12.20 4.19
C PHE A 15 -5.75 13.58 4.84
N LYS A 16 -6.18 14.59 4.08
CA LYS A 16 -6.54 15.90 4.66
C LYS A 16 -7.90 15.84 5.37
N LYS A 17 -8.70 14.82 5.09
CA LYS A 17 -10.05 14.65 5.63
C LYS A 17 -10.23 13.26 6.24
N LEU A 18 -9.28 12.85 7.08
CA LEU A 18 -9.48 11.64 7.88
C LEU A 18 -10.71 11.80 8.77
N PRO A 19 -11.60 10.80 8.85
CA PRO A 19 -12.72 10.82 9.77
C PRO A 19 -12.25 11.02 11.22
N ALA A 20 -13.01 11.77 12.03
CA ALA A 20 -12.67 11.99 13.43
C ALA A 20 -12.47 10.68 14.20
N LYS A 21 -13.25 9.65 13.87
CA LYS A 21 -13.11 8.30 14.43
C LYS A 21 -11.72 7.72 14.15
N THR A 22 -11.23 7.80 12.91
CA THR A 22 -9.90 7.32 12.51
C THR A 22 -8.79 8.07 13.25
N LEU A 23 -8.92 9.39 13.42
CA LEU A 23 -7.96 10.19 14.19
C LEU A 23 -7.93 9.77 15.66
N ILE A 24 -9.10 9.53 16.27
CA ILE A 24 -9.20 9.05 17.66
C ILE A 24 -8.55 7.67 17.79
N GLU A 25 -8.81 6.75 16.86
CA GLU A 25 -8.20 5.41 16.85
C GLU A 25 -6.68 5.50 16.74
N LEU A 26 -6.17 6.30 15.79
CA LEU A 26 -4.74 6.55 15.60
C LEU A 26 -4.09 7.12 16.88
N GLU A 27 -4.70 8.16 17.46
CA GLU A 27 -4.19 8.81 18.68
C GLU A 27 -4.32 7.95 19.94
N SER A 28 -5.14 6.90 19.91
CA SER A 28 -5.28 5.94 21.00
C SER A 28 -4.21 4.84 20.96
N THR A 29 -3.50 4.69 19.84
CA THR A 29 -2.42 3.71 19.73
C THR A 29 -1.23 4.09 20.60
N GLU A 30 -0.60 3.10 21.24
CA GLU A 30 0.47 3.36 22.21
C GLU A 30 1.69 3.99 21.53
N GLU A 31 2.14 3.47 20.37
CA GLU A 31 3.31 4.05 19.69
C GLU A 31 3.04 5.48 19.18
N PHE A 32 1.82 5.81 18.75
CA PHE A 32 1.52 7.19 18.33
C PHE A 32 1.48 8.15 19.51
N ARG A 33 1.00 7.70 20.69
CA ARG A 33 1.10 8.47 21.94
C ARG A 33 2.55 8.68 22.36
N GLN A 34 3.38 7.65 22.26
CA GLN A 34 4.81 7.73 22.55
C GLN A 34 5.52 8.68 21.58
N LEU A 35 5.22 8.59 20.29
CA LEU A 35 5.74 9.50 19.27
C LEU A 35 5.35 10.95 19.57
N ARG A 36 4.08 11.20 19.92
CA ARG A 36 3.61 12.52 20.31
C ARG A 36 4.36 13.07 21.53
N GLU A 37 4.59 12.24 22.54
CA GLU A 37 5.33 12.63 23.74
C GLU A 37 6.80 12.94 23.40
N GLN A 38 7.46 12.12 22.60
CA GLN A 38 8.83 12.35 22.12
C GLN A 38 8.93 13.66 21.34
N ILE A 39 7.97 13.93 20.44
CA ILE A 39 7.89 15.21 19.73
C ILE A 39 7.70 16.37 20.69
N HIS A 40 6.85 16.23 21.72
CA HIS A 40 6.59 17.29 22.69
C HIS A 40 7.83 17.60 23.54
N GLN A 41 8.63 16.59 23.88
CA GLN A 41 9.89 16.78 24.61
C GLN A 41 10.91 17.58 23.79
N GLU A 42 11.02 17.32 22.49
CA GLU A 42 11.94 18.03 21.60
C GLU A 42 11.41 19.40 21.16
N LEU A 43 10.08 19.55 21.04
CA LEU A 43 9.39 20.77 20.62
C LEU A 43 8.27 21.15 21.62
N PRO A 44 8.58 21.60 22.85
CA PRO A 44 7.56 21.87 23.88
C PRO A 44 6.57 22.97 23.49
N LYS A 45 7.00 23.91 22.64
CA LYS A 45 6.19 25.01 22.11
C LYS A 45 5.60 24.72 20.73
N GLY A 46 5.78 23.50 20.22
CA GLY A 46 5.31 23.08 18.92
C GLY A 46 3.79 23.03 18.86
N ASN A 47 3.23 23.49 17.74
CA ASN A 47 1.80 23.33 17.47
C ASN A 47 1.55 21.89 17.00
N TRP A 48 1.05 21.04 17.89
CA TRP A 48 0.75 19.64 17.60
C TRP A 48 -0.13 19.44 16.37
N GLU A 49 -1.11 20.31 16.15
CA GLU A 49 -2.03 20.18 15.02
C GLU A 49 -1.31 20.37 13.68
N ILE A 50 -0.32 21.27 13.63
CA ILE A 50 0.52 21.48 12.45
C ILE A 50 1.42 20.27 12.22
N ILE A 51 2.07 19.77 13.28
CA ILE A 51 2.97 18.61 13.20
C ILE A 51 2.20 17.36 12.76
N ARG A 52 1.03 17.09 13.38
CA ARG A 52 0.16 15.99 13.02
C ARG A 52 -0.30 16.09 11.57
N SER A 53 -0.68 17.27 11.11
CA SER A 53 -1.09 17.48 9.71
C SER A 53 0.05 17.20 8.73
N GLU A 54 1.27 17.62 9.04
CA GLU A 54 2.45 17.33 8.24
C GLU A 54 2.81 15.84 8.26
N LEU A 55 2.74 15.19 9.43
CA LEU A 55 2.97 13.76 9.59
C LEU A 55 2.00 12.94 8.72
N LEU A 56 0.71 13.26 8.76
CA LEU A 56 -0.30 12.62 7.92
C LEU A 56 -0.07 12.87 6.43
N ARG A 57 0.45 14.06 6.06
CA ARG A 57 0.83 14.36 4.69
C ARG A 57 1.99 13.48 4.21
N GLN A 58 2.99 13.23 5.07
CA GLN A 58 4.11 12.33 4.75
C GLN A 58 3.69 10.87 4.72
N VAL A 59 2.79 10.44 5.62
CA VAL A 59 2.19 9.10 5.56
C VAL A 59 1.47 8.90 4.23
N ALA A 60 0.80 9.94 3.70
CA ALA A 60 0.15 9.87 2.39
C ALA A 60 1.12 9.55 1.24
N THR A 61 2.37 10.03 1.30
CA THR A 61 3.35 9.75 0.24
C THR A 61 3.83 8.30 0.26
N LEU A 62 3.67 7.58 1.38
CA LEU A 62 3.98 6.15 1.45
C LEU A 62 3.02 5.29 0.60
N PHE A 63 1.86 5.83 0.25
CA PHE A 63 0.92 5.19 -0.66
C PHE A 63 1.28 5.40 -2.14
N ASP A 64 2.35 6.15 -2.44
CA ASP A 64 2.80 6.41 -3.82
C ASP A 64 3.62 5.26 -4.40
N ILE A 65 3.08 4.04 -4.30
CA ILE A 65 3.71 2.82 -4.80
C ILE A 65 3.33 2.63 -6.26
N LYS A 66 4.32 2.39 -7.12
CA LYS A 66 4.09 2.09 -8.54
C LYS A 66 3.35 0.76 -8.68
N THR A 67 2.27 0.75 -9.46
CA THR A 67 1.49 -0.47 -9.71
C THR A 67 2.18 -1.42 -10.68
N GLN A 68 2.94 -0.88 -11.64
CA GLN A 68 3.63 -1.67 -12.66
C GLN A 68 4.51 -2.78 -12.09
N PRO A 69 5.46 -2.52 -11.16
CA PRO A 69 6.26 -3.60 -10.59
C PRO A 69 5.42 -4.68 -9.90
N ILE A 70 4.34 -4.29 -9.20
CA ILE A 70 3.45 -5.26 -8.52
C ILE A 70 2.80 -6.20 -9.54
N LEU A 71 2.26 -5.66 -10.62
CA LEU A 71 1.61 -6.44 -11.68
C LEU A 71 2.61 -7.33 -12.42
N LEU A 72 3.77 -6.79 -12.79
CA LEU A 72 4.81 -7.53 -13.51
C LEU A 72 5.35 -8.71 -12.72
N GLU A 73 5.75 -8.49 -11.48
CA GLU A 73 6.28 -9.56 -10.63
C GLU A 73 5.21 -10.63 -10.38
N SER A 74 3.94 -10.23 -10.25
CA SER A 74 2.85 -11.19 -10.12
C SER A 74 2.66 -12.02 -11.40
N TRP A 75 2.64 -11.41 -12.58
CA TRP A 75 2.49 -12.13 -13.84
C TRP A 75 3.67 -13.06 -14.14
N LYS A 76 4.90 -12.69 -13.77
CA LYS A 76 6.07 -13.57 -13.93
C LYS A 76 5.94 -14.90 -13.18
N THR A 77 5.15 -14.94 -12.10
CA THR A 77 4.85 -16.17 -11.36
C THR A 77 3.66 -16.95 -11.90
N HIS A 78 2.94 -16.40 -12.90
CA HIS A 78 1.86 -17.11 -13.57
C HIS A 78 2.44 -18.23 -14.45
N GLN A 79 1.95 -19.46 -14.28
CA GLN A 79 2.56 -20.66 -14.86
C GLN A 79 2.78 -20.57 -16.39
N ASP A 80 1.81 -20.07 -17.14
CA ASP A 80 1.94 -19.95 -18.60
C ASP A 80 2.93 -18.87 -19.04
N VAL A 81 3.00 -17.75 -18.28
CA VAL A 81 3.95 -16.67 -18.52
C VAL A 81 5.37 -17.14 -18.20
N GLU A 82 5.55 -17.78 -17.04
CA GLU A 82 6.82 -18.36 -16.61
C GLU A 82 7.33 -19.38 -17.63
N ARG A 83 6.44 -20.28 -18.09
CA ARG A 83 6.78 -21.30 -19.09
C ARG A 83 7.29 -20.67 -20.38
N GLU A 84 6.60 -19.67 -20.90
CA GLU A 84 6.98 -19.03 -22.16
C GLU A 84 8.27 -18.22 -22.01
N ILE A 85 8.42 -17.47 -20.90
CA ILE A 85 9.67 -16.76 -20.59
C ILE A 85 10.86 -17.73 -20.56
N ASN A 86 10.73 -18.85 -19.84
CA ASN A 86 11.80 -19.85 -19.71
C ASN A 86 12.10 -20.55 -21.04
N LYS A 87 11.07 -20.85 -21.84
CA LYS A 87 11.22 -21.41 -23.18
C LYS A 87 12.00 -20.47 -24.09
N GLN A 88 11.65 -19.17 -24.11
CA GLN A 88 12.37 -18.21 -24.95
C GLN A 88 13.82 -18.04 -24.53
N ARG A 89 14.09 -17.96 -23.21
CA ARG A 89 15.45 -17.89 -22.68
C ARG A 89 16.28 -19.13 -23.02
N THR A 90 15.69 -20.31 -22.93
CA THR A 90 16.40 -21.58 -23.20
C THR A 90 16.72 -21.75 -24.68
N ASN A 91 15.79 -21.34 -25.56
CA ASN A 91 15.94 -21.52 -27.00
C ASN A 91 16.62 -20.33 -27.70
N ASN A 92 16.97 -19.27 -26.96
CA ASN A 92 17.35 -17.97 -27.53
C ASN A 92 16.31 -17.46 -28.55
N ASP A 93 15.03 -17.69 -28.25
CA ASP A 93 13.93 -17.30 -29.13
C ASP A 93 13.66 -15.80 -29.00
N SER A 94 13.71 -15.10 -30.12
CA SER A 94 13.42 -13.66 -30.26
C SER A 94 12.01 -13.40 -30.81
N GLU A 95 11.25 -14.45 -31.13
CA GLU A 95 9.89 -14.32 -31.63
C GLU A 95 8.97 -13.70 -30.59
N MET A 96 7.98 -12.98 -31.09
CA MET A 96 6.95 -12.36 -30.26
C MET A 96 5.84 -13.39 -30.01
N HIS A 97 5.52 -13.62 -28.74
CA HIS A 97 4.42 -14.47 -28.33
C HIS A 97 3.39 -13.64 -27.55
N ILE A 98 2.10 -13.88 -27.80
CA ILE A 98 1.00 -13.25 -27.07
C ILE A 98 0.38 -14.30 -26.15
N ILE A 99 0.28 -13.99 -24.87
CA ILE A 99 -0.38 -14.84 -23.87
C ILE A 99 -1.58 -14.09 -23.31
N SER A 100 -2.74 -14.72 -23.41
CA SER A 100 -3.95 -14.30 -22.69
C SER A 100 -4.01 -15.02 -21.35
N LEU A 101 -4.25 -14.28 -20.27
CA LEU A 101 -4.42 -14.83 -18.93
C LEU A 101 -5.89 -14.85 -18.56
N ASP A 102 -6.30 -15.93 -17.90
CA ASP A 102 -7.63 -16.03 -17.30
C ASP A 102 -7.80 -14.98 -16.19
N ASP A 103 -9.06 -14.73 -15.82
CA ASP A 103 -9.40 -13.83 -14.71
C ASP A 103 -8.70 -14.28 -13.42
N HIS A 104 -7.97 -13.37 -12.77
CA HIS A 104 -7.21 -13.67 -11.57
C HIS A 104 -7.08 -12.49 -10.62
N ASP A 105 -6.75 -12.78 -9.38
CA ASP A 105 -6.49 -11.80 -8.34
C ASP A 105 -4.99 -11.68 -8.07
N ILE A 106 -4.52 -10.45 -7.95
CA ILE A 106 -3.19 -10.13 -7.41
C ILE A 106 -3.36 -9.53 -6.04
N ARG A 107 -2.64 -10.07 -5.05
CA ARG A 107 -2.56 -9.51 -3.69
C ARG A 107 -1.14 -9.05 -3.44
N SER A 108 -1.00 -7.83 -2.93
CA SER A 108 0.29 -7.28 -2.56
C SER A 108 0.20 -6.55 -1.22
N SER A 109 1.24 -6.70 -0.42
CA SER A 109 1.39 -6.01 0.85
C SER A 109 2.75 -5.32 0.94
N HIS A 110 2.77 -4.16 1.58
CA HIS A 110 3.96 -3.35 1.79
C HIS A 110 3.99 -2.83 3.21
N THR A 111 5.20 -2.69 3.77
CA THR A 111 5.42 -2.20 5.14
C THR A 111 6.39 -1.02 5.18
N PRO A 112 6.11 0.09 4.46
CA PRO A 112 6.99 1.25 4.48
C PRO A 112 7.16 1.83 5.89
N ASN A 113 8.36 2.32 6.15
CA ASN A 113 8.73 2.97 7.40
C ASN A 113 8.98 4.46 7.14
N LEU A 114 8.38 5.33 7.95
CA LEU A 114 8.66 6.77 7.94
C LEU A 114 9.44 7.12 9.21
N GLU A 115 10.67 7.59 9.04
CA GLU A 115 11.49 8.06 10.15
C GLU A 115 11.24 9.54 10.42
N LEU A 116 11.02 9.89 11.69
CA LEU A 116 10.86 11.26 12.13
C LEU A 116 12.15 11.74 12.79
N GLN A 117 12.71 12.83 12.26
CA GLN A 117 13.90 13.48 12.80
C GLN A 117 13.56 14.93 13.19
N ILE A 118 14.03 15.37 14.35
CA ILE A 118 13.96 16.76 14.83
C ILE A 118 15.39 17.23 15.07
N GLY A 119 15.85 18.17 14.24
CA GLY A 119 17.28 18.49 14.16
C GLY A 119 18.06 17.25 13.70
N ASP A 120 19.14 16.92 14.41
CA ASP A 120 19.98 15.75 14.13
C ASP A 120 19.55 14.49 14.92
N LYS A 121 18.42 14.56 15.64
CA LYS A 121 17.95 13.47 16.51
C LYS A 121 16.81 12.71 15.84
N LEU A 122 16.98 11.39 15.72
CA LEU A 122 15.88 10.47 15.39
C LEU A 122 14.90 10.45 16.58
N THR A 123 13.70 10.98 16.36
CA THR A 123 12.64 11.11 17.36
C THR A 123 11.77 9.87 17.41
N GLY A 124 11.52 9.23 16.26
CA GLY A 124 10.71 8.01 16.20
C GLY A 124 10.55 7.49 14.78
N HIS A 125 9.76 6.44 14.62
CA HIS A 125 9.42 5.88 13.32
C HIS A 125 7.95 5.47 13.28
N LEU A 126 7.38 5.48 12.07
CA LEU A 126 6.03 5.03 11.80
C LEU A 126 6.08 3.89 10.79
N ARG A 127 5.80 2.67 11.26
CA ARG A 127 5.64 1.51 10.38
C ARG A 127 4.18 1.44 9.93
N VAL A 128 3.97 1.61 8.64
CA VAL A 128 2.64 1.60 8.03
C VAL A 128 2.48 0.29 7.27
N PHE A 129 1.32 -0.35 7.39
CA PHE A 129 0.94 -1.50 6.58
C PHE A 129 0.04 -1.05 5.42
N ILE A 130 0.37 -1.45 4.20
CA ILE A 130 -0.42 -1.18 3.00
C ILE A 130 -0.79 -2.52 2.40
N GLY A 131 -2.09 -2.76 2.18
CA GLY A 131 -2.58 -3.95 1.51
C GLY A 131 -3.40 -3.57 0.29
N VAL A 132 -3.18 -4.27 -0.83
CA VAL A 132 -3.94 -4.09 -2.06
C VAL A 132 -4.34 -5.43 -2.68
N VAL A 133 -5.52 -5.44 -3.29
CA VAL A 133 -6.05 -6.55 -4.08
C VAL A 133 -6.50 -5.99 -5.43
N PHE A 134 -5.92 -6.50 -6.51
CA PHE A 134 -6.33 -6.21 -7.87
C PHE A 134 -7.11 -7.40 -8.44
N ASN A 135 -8.31 -7.16 -8.97
CA ASN A 135 -9.04 -8.14 -9.77
C ASN A 135 -8.79 -7.82 -11.24
N LEU A 136 -8.17 -8.76 -11.95
CA LEU A 136 -7.77 -8.61 -13.33
C LEU A 136 -8.65 -9.46 -14.25
N LYS A 137 -9.04 -8.87 -15.39
CA LYS A 137 -9.85 -9.53 -16.41
C LYS A 137 -9.33 -9.29 -17.81
N ASN A 138 -9.47 -10.28 -18.68
CA ASN A 138 -9.12 -10.20 -20.11
C ASN A 138 -7.69 -9.68 -20.36
N ILE A 139 -6.72 -10.14 -19.56
CA ILE A 139 -5.33 -9.68 -19.64
C ILE A 139 -4.66 -10.34 -20.85
N SER A 140 -4.03 -9.56 -21.71
CA SER A 140 -3.18 -10.07 -22.78
C SER A 140 -1.80 -9.43 -22.71
N LEU A 141 -0.77 -10.26 -22.66
CA LEU A 141 0.62 -9.88 -22.51
C LEU A 141 1.40 -10.22 -23.78
N LYS A 142 2.29 -9.33 -24.18
CA LYS A 142 3.29 -9.57 -25.23
C LYS A 142 4.60 -9.95 -24.57
N ILE A 143 5.11 -11.13 -24.89
CA ILE A 143 6.38 -11.67 -24.39
C ILE A 143 7.37 -11.78 -25.54
N GLN A 144 8.56 -11.24 -25.34
CA GLN A 144 9.65 -11.30 -26.30
C GLN A 144 11.00 -11.28 -25.57
N HIS A 145 11.98 -12.00 -26.10
CA HIS A 145 13.32 -12.14 -25.52
C HIS A 145 13.29 -12.66 -24.06
N GLY A 146 12.28 -13.45 -23.72
CA GLY A 146 12.13 -13.97 -22.36
C GLY A 146 11.78 -12.91 -21.32
N ASP A 147 11.06 -11.85 -21.70
CA ASP A 147 10.50 -10.87 -20.77
C ASP A 147 9.15 -10.33 -21.27
N ILE A 148 8.37 -9.77 -20.34
CA ILE A 148 7.09 -9.13 -20.64
C ILE A 148 7.37 -7.72 -21.18
N GLN A 149 7.06 -7.49 -22.44
CA GLN A 149 7.35 -6.22 -23.14
C GLN A 149 6.19 -5.24 -23.09
N GLU A 150 4.95 -5.75 -23.09
CA GLU A 150 3.76 -4.91 -23.22
C GLU A 150 2.52 -5.60 -22.64
N VAL A 151 1.67 -4.79 -22.01
CA VAL A 151 0.29 -5.17 -21.69
C VAL A 151 -0.58 -4.67 -22.84
N LEU A 152 -1.10 -5.61 -23.64
CA LEU A 152 -1.90 -5.27 -24.83
C LEU A 152 -3.31 -4.85 -24.45
N SER A 153 -3.91 -5.57 -23.51
CA SER A 153 -5.27 -5.32 -23.03
C SER A 153 -5.47 -5.86 -21.64
N GLY A 154 -6.48 -5.34 -20.96
CA GLY A 154 -6.90 -5.81 -19.66
C GLY A 154 -7.83 -4.81 -18.98
N ASN A 155 -8.65 -5.31 -18.08
CA ASN A 155 -9.39 -4.47 -17.14
C ASN A 155 -8.96 -4.80 -15.72
N MET A 156 -8.83 -3.77 -14.91
CA MET A 156 -8.40 -3.87 -13.53
C MET A 156 -9.35 -3.07 -12.64
N GLN A 157 -9.80 -3.69 -11.56
CA GLN A 157 -10.43 -3.02 -10.43
C GLN A 157 -9.74 -3.49 -9.14
N GLY A 158 -10.04 -2.88 -8.00
CA GLY A 158 -9.44 -3.36 -6.78
C GLY A 158 -9.81 -2.62 -5.52
N HIS A 159 -9.31 -3.19 -4.43
CA HIS A 159 -9.48 -2.72 -3.07
C HIS A 159 -8.12 -2.47 -2.45
N GLY A 160 -7.99 -1.42 -1.65
CA GLY A 160 -6.75 -1.02 -1.03
C GLY A 160 -6.99 -0.41 0.32
N PHE A 161 -6.08 -0.69 1.26
CA PHE A 161 -6.13 -0.13 2.59
C PHE A 161 -4.73 0.22 3.10
N MET A 162 -4.70 1.18 4.01
CA MET A 162 -3.53 1.60 4.76
C MET A 162 -3.85 1.56 6.24
N GLN A 163 -3.01 0.90 7.02
CA GLN A 163 -3.14 0.73 8.46
C GLN A 163 -1.88 1.20 9.18
N TYR A 164 -2.07 1.81 10.34
CA TYR A 164 -1.01 2.04 11.31
C TYR A 164 -1.42 1.33 12.60
N GLN A 165 -0.65 0.30 12.96
CA GLN A 165 -1.05 -0.69 13.98
C GLN A 165 -2.49 -1.21 13.72
N ASN A 166 -3.41 -0.97 14.64
CA ASN A 166 -4.81 -1.37 14.58
C ASN A 166 -5.74 -0.26 14.04
N ALA A 167 -5.21 0.91 13.68
CA ALA A 167 -5.98 2.02 13.11
C ALA A 167 -5.96 1.96 11.58
N THR A 168 -7.12 1.79 10.95
CA THR A 168 -7.27 1.89 9.50
C THR A 168 -7.31 3.35 9.09
N LEU A 169 -6.23 3.83 8.47
CA LEU A 169 -6.09 5.21 8.02
C LEU A 169 -6.94 5.46 6.77
N ILE A 170 -6.90 4.55 5.80
CA ILE A 170 -7.72 4.56 4.59
C ILE A 170 -8.11 3.13 4.25
N GLU A 171 -9.32 2.98 3.73
CA GLU A 171 -9.83 1.78 3.10
C GLU A 171 -10.72 2.22 1.93
N LYS A 172 -10.43 1.74 0.72
CA LYS A 172 -11.08 2.25 -0.48
C LYS A 172 -11.04 1.25 -1.63
N ASP A 173 -12.11 1.26 -2.41
CA ASP A 173 -12.16 0.61 -3.73
C ASP A 173 -11.85 1.63 -4.83
N PHE A 174 -11.26 1.16 -5.93
CA PHE A 174 -11.23 1.92 -7.19
C PHE A 174 -12.05 1.21 -8.27
N LEU A 175 -12.63 2.02 -9.14
CA LEU A 175 -13.49 1.54 -10.23
C LEU A 175 -12.63 0.94 -11.35
N ALA A 176 -13.25 0.02 -12.09
CA ALA A 176 -12.68 -0.60 -13.27
C ALA A 176 -11.98 0.42 -14.19
N CYS A 177 -10.71 0.16 -14.51
CA CYS A 177 -9.92 0.91 -15.46
C CYS A 177 -9.23 -0.02 -16.44
N ASP A 178 -9.02 0.46 -17.66
CA ASP A 178 -8.30 -0.30 -18.67
C ASP A 178 -6.80 -0.20 -18.44
N ILE A 179 -6.12 -1.35 -18.52
CA ILE A 179 -4.67 -1.44 -18.44
C ILE A 179 -4.12 -1.86 -19.79
N SER A 180 -3.30 -0.98 -20.36
CA SER A 180 -2.55 -1.23 -21.59
C SER A 180 -1.34 -0.31 -21.61
N GLY A 181 -0.23 -0.79 -22.16
CA GLY A 181 0.98 0.01 -22.26
C GLY A 181 2.25 -0.81 -22.38
N ILE A 182 3.28 -0.14 -22.89
CA ILE A 182 4.63 -0.68 -22.99
C ILE A 182 5.24 -0.70 -21.60
N ILE A 183 5.93 -1.80 -21.30
CA ILE A 183 6.68 -1.99 -20.07
C ILE A 183 8.10 -1.50 -20.36
N GLU A 184 8.46 -0.35 -19.80
CA GLU A 184 9.85 0.09 -19.82
C GLU A 184 10.70 -0.89 -18.99
N PRO A 185 11.86 -1.34 -19.49
CA PRO A 185 12.82 -2.07 -18.69
C PRO A 185 13.13 -1.25 -17.43
N VAL A 186 13.04 -1.89 -16.27
CA VAL A 186 13.51 -1.25 -15.04
C VAL A 186 15.02 -1.13 -15.16
N ASP A 187 15.53 0.08 -15.39
CA ASP A 187 16.95 0.35 -15.30
C ASP A 187 17.39 0.03 -13.87
N ASN A 188 18.05 -1.11 -13.69
CA ASN A 188 18.62 -1.54 -12.41
C ASN A 188 19.86 -0.72 -12.04
N THR A 189 20.05 0.46 -12.62
CA THR A 189 21.16 1.35 -12.31
C THR A 189 20.91 1.90 -10.91
N PRO A 190 21.77 1.59 -9.91
CA PRO A 190 21.66 2.25 -8.62
C PRO A 190 21.69 3.75 -8.86
N SER A 191 20.68 4.47 -8.36
CA SER A 191 20.57 5.91 -8.46
C SER A 191 21.70 6.55 -7.63
N VAL A 192 22.90 6.60 -8.20
CA VAL A 192 24.02 7.37 -7.67
C VAL A 192 23.65 8.83 -7.92
N ASN A 193 23.22 9.50 -6.85
CA ASN A 193 23.14 10.95 -6.84
C ASN A 193 24.55 11.51 -7.11
N HIS A 194 24.80 11.95 -8.33
CA HIS A 194 25.94 12.80 -8.64
C HIS A 194 25.70 14.18 -8.03
N THR A 195 26.28 14.41 -6.86
CA THR A 195 26.69 15.75 -6.43
C THR A 195 28.21 15.77 -6.50
N GLU A 196 28.75 16.53 -7.46
CA GLU A 196 30.16 16.88 -7.48
C GLU A 196 30.50 17.71 -6.25
N ASN A 197 31.47 17.26 -5.45
CA ASN A 197 32.48 18.14 -4.86
C ASN A 197 33.68 17.34 -4.36
N SER A 198 34.86 17.68 -4.88
CA SER A 198 36.15 17.25 -4.35
C SER A 198 36.41 17.93 -3.00
N THR A 199 36.79 17.17 -1.96
CA THR A 199 37.86 17.47 -0.98
C THR A 199 38.00 16.30 0.01
N SER A 200 39.25 15.98 0.32
CA SER A 200 39.81 14.81 1.00
C SER A 200 39.50 14.69 2.52
N ALA A 201 39.26 13.46 3.01
CA ALA A 201 39.83 12.82 4.24
C ALA A 201 38.97 11.62 4.72
N PRO A 202 39.52 10.65 5.48
CA PRO A 202 38.95 9.30 5.60
C PRO A 202 38.19 9.02 6.91
N GLY A 203 37.20 8.14 6.82
CA GLY A 203 36.75 7.28 7.92
C GLY A 203 35.36 7.58 8.47
N LEU A 204 34.40 6.73 8.12
CA LEU A 204 33.59 5.93 9.06
C LEU A 204 32.64 5.05 8.23
N SER A 205 32.61 3.74 8.53
CA SER A 205 31.64 2.81 7.96
C SER A 205 30.22 3.23 8.33
N GLN A 206 29.36 3.45 7.34
CA GLN A 206 27.91 3.44 7.49
C GLN A 206 27.34 2.22 6.77
N GLU A 207 26.61 1.42 7.53
CA GLU A 207 25.81 0.29 7.09
C GLU A 207 24.56 0.82 6.34
N PRO A 208 24.22 0.27 5.16
CA PRO A 208 23.11 0.79 4.38
C PRO A 208 21.74 0.39 4.96
N ALA A 209 20.79 1.31 4.92
CA ALA A 209 19.40 1.09 5.27
C ALA A 209 18.73 0.06 4.35
N THR A 210 18.19 -0.99 4.96
CA THR A 210 17.43 -2.06 4.31
C THR A 210 16.08 -1.55 3.83
N VAL A 211 15.88 -1.53 2.50
CA VAL A 211 14.57 -1.38 1.86
C VAL A 211 13.75 -2.64 2.16
N GLY A 212 12.56 -2.46 2.75
CA GLY A 212 11.71 -3.56 3.22
C GLY A 212 11.32 -4.56 2.13
N GLU A 213 11.34 -5.85 2.49
CA GLU A 213 10.94 -6.97 1.64
C GLU A 213 9.50 -6.81 1.13
N THR A 214 9.33 -6.92 -0.18
CA THR A 214 8.02 -7.03 -0.82
C THR A 214 7.62 -8.51 -0.86
N GLN A 215 6.52 -8.88 -0.22
CA GLN A 215 5.96 -10.24 -0.33
C GLN A 215 4.82 -10.24 -1.34
N VAL A 216 5.04 -10.87 -2.50
CA VAL A 216 4.02 -11.12 -3.52
C VAL A 216 3.53 -12.55 -3.33
N THR A 217 2.23 -12.73 -3.07
CA THR A 217 1.61 -14.07 -2.99
C THR A 217 0.55 -14.19 -4.08
N VAL A 218 0.80 -15.06 -5.05
CA VAL A 218 -0.19 -15.44 -6.07
C VAL A 218 -0.91 -16.70 -5.59
N ALA A 219 -2.21 -16.57 -5.30
CA ALA A 219 -3.03 -17.68 -4.86
C ALA A 219 -3.91 -18.18 -6.03
N PRO A 220 -3.86 -19.46 -6.42
CA PRO A 220 -4.81 -20.02 -7.39
C PRO A 220 -6.18 -20.15 -6.74
N ILE A 221 -7.20 -19.50 -7.33
CA ILE A 221 -8.59 -19.56 -6.83
C ILE A 221 -9.41 -20.48 -7.74
N LYS A 222 -9.92 -21.59 -7.18
CA LYS A 222 -11.12 -22.25 -7.71
C LYS A 222 -12.30 -21.31 -7.45
N THR A 223 -12.97 -20.88 -8.50
CA THR A 223 -14.13 -19.98 -8.45
C THR A 223 -15.29 -20.61 -7.67
N HIS A 224 -15.42 -20.23 -6.40
CA HIS A 224 -16.69 -20.18 -5.71
C HIS A 224 -16.78 -18.80 -5.03
N SER A 225 -17.27 -17.81 -5.77
CA SER A 225 -17.68 -16.54 -5.17
C SER A 225 -18.83 -16.83 -4.20
N PRO A 226 -18.72 -16.49 -2.89
CA PRO A 226 -19.87 -16.52 -2.01
C PRO A 226 -20.91 -15.53 -2.53
N PRO A 227 -22.22 -15.86 -2.45
CA PRO A 227 -23.27 -14.95 -2.88
C PRO A 227 -23.20 -13.65 -2.06
N PRO A 228 -23.54 -12.50 -2.67
CA PRO A 228 -23.58 -11.23 -1.94
C PRO A 228 -24.49 -11.36 -0.70
N PRO A 229 -24.10 -10.75 0.43
CA PRO A 229 -24.90 -10.79 1.65
C PRO A 229 -26.28 -10.22 1.36
N LYS A 230 -27.32 -10.90 1.87
CA LYS A 230 -28.69 -10.47 1.62
C LYS A 230 -28.95 -9.15 2.35
N PRO A 231 -29.82 -8.26 1.83
CA PRO A 231 -30.13 -6.99 2.47
C PRO A 231 -30.54 -7.12 3.95
N GLU A 232 -31.21 -8.22 4.32
CA GLU A 232 -31.57 -8.52 5.71
C GLU A 232 -30.37 -8.71 6.66
N ASP A 233 -29.23 -9.20 6.17
CA ASP A 233 -28.04 -9.46 6.98
C ASP A 233 -27.26 -8.17 7.27
N ILE A 234 -27.27 -7.23 6.31
CA ILE A 234 -26.67 -5.90 6.45
C ILE A 234 -27.44 -5.07 7.48
N VAL A 235 -28.78 -5.14 7.45
CA VAL A 235 -29.64 -4.44 8.43
C VAL A 235 -29.43 -4.99 9.84
N ARG A 236 -29.31 -6.31 10.01
CA ARG A 236 -29.06 -6.93 11.32
C ARG A 236 -27.69 -6.59 11.90
N SER A 237 -26.64 -6.57 11.07
CA SER A 237 -25.28 -6.19 11.50
C SER A 237 -25.23 -4.74 12.00
N ASN A 238 -25.84 -3.82 11.27
CA ASN A 238 -25.93 -2.42 11.68
C ASN A 238 -26.77 -2.23 12.95
N MET A 239 -27.88 -2.97 13.09
CA MET A 239 -28.73 -2.88 14.29
C MET A 239 -28.04 -3.39 15.56
N MET A 240 -27.17 -4.41 15.46
CA MET A 240 -26.35 -4.87 16.58
C MET A 240 -25.28 -3.84 16.99
N GLN A 241 -24.63 -3.18 16.03
CA GLN A 241 -23.63 -2.13 16.33
C GLN A 241 -24.26 -0.91 17.02
N PHE A 242 -25.46 -0.50 16.59
CA PHE A 242 -26.20 0.58 17.25
C PHE A 242 -26.64 0.21 18.68
N ALA A 243 -27.11 -1.02 18.90
CA ALA A 243 -27.50 -1.48 20.24
C ALA A 243 -26.30 -1.53 21.21
N PHE A 244 -25.12 -1.94 20.73
CA PHE A 244 -23.90 -1.99 21.53
C PHE A 244 -23.39 -0.60 21.91
N GLY A 245 -23.47 0.36 20.99
CA GLY A 245 -23.11 1.76 21.26
C GLY A 245 -23.98 2.43 22.33
N ILE A 246 -25.30 2.19 22.30
CA ILE A 246 -26.24 2.71 23.31
C ILE A 246 -25.96 2.08 24.68
N LEU A 247 -25.67 0.78 24.74
CA LEU A 247 -25.37 0.09 26.00
C LEU A 247 -24.08 0.63 26.65
N LEU A 248 -23.04 0.90 25.85
CA LEU A 248 -21.78 1.47 26.34
C LEU A 248 -21.96 2.90 26.89
N ALA A 249 -22.76 3.72 26.20
CA ALA A 249 -23.05 5.09 26.65
C ALA A 249 -23.82 5.10 27.98
N LEU A 250 -24.82 4.21 28.14
CA LEU A 250 -25.56 4.06 29.39
C LEU A 250 -24.67 3.53 30.53
N PHE A 251 -23.75 2.62 30.24
CA PHE A 251 -22.79 2.11 31.23
C PHE A 251 -21.82 3.19 31.71
N ALA A 252 -21.33 4.06 30.81
CA ALA A 252 -20.46 5.18 31.15
C ALA A 252 -21.18 6.21 32.04
N VAL A 253 -22.45 6.52 31.73
CA VAL A 253 -23.28 7.43 32.55
C VAL A 253 -23.53 6.83 33.95
N PHE A 254 -23.78 5.51 34.02
CA PHE A 254 -23.96 4.81 35.29
C PHE A 254 -22.71 4.84 36.17
N LEU A 255 -21.53 4.57 35.58
CA LEU A 255 -20.25 4.64 36.30
C LEU A 255 -19.95 6.06 36.80
N PHE A 256 -20.25 7.08 36.00
CA PHE A 256 -20.07 8.48 36.40
C PHE A 256 -20.98 8.89 37.57
N TRP A 257 -22.17 8.29 37.69
CA TRP A 257 -23.10 8.55 38.80
C TRP A 257 -22.71 7.82 40.09
N GLN A 258 -22.04 6.67 40.01
CA GLN A 258 -21.55 5.91 41.17
C GLN A 258 -20.28 6.51 41.82
N LEU A 259 -19.56 7.38 41.09
CA LEU A 259 -18.32 8.02 41.53
C LEU A 259 -18.54 9.41 42.18
N LYS A 260 -19.80 9.79 42.45
CA LYS A 260 -20.19 11.09 43.02
C LYS A 260 -20.95 10.89 44.32
#